data_AF-A0A9Q5JEB8-F1
#
_entry.id   AF-A0A9Q5JEB8-F1
#
_cell.length_a   1.000
_cell.length_b   1.000
_cell.length_c   1.000
_cell.angle_alpha   90.00
_cell.angle_beta   90.00
_cell.angle_gamma   90.00
#
_symmetry.space_group_name_H-M   'P 1'
#
loop_
_entity.id
_entity.type
_entity.pdbx_description
1 polymer ?
#
loop_
_entity_poly.entity_id
_entity_poly.type
_entity_poly.pdbx_seq_one_letter_code
_entity_poly.pdbx_strand_id
1 'polypeptide(L)'
;MEIIISSSVDKPIYEQIVSQIKELIMKGELKSGEALPSMRKLAKSLHVSVITTQKAYEVLLADGFIETIPAKGTFVSNSNKDFIAEENRRRIEDMMGDLVVLAKENGISLAELLKTMELLYSEED
;
A
#
# COMPACT_ATOMS: atom_id res chain seq x y z
N MET A 1 0.48 12.19 -11.94
CA MET A 1 -0.23 11.01 -11.43
C MET A 1 -0.93 10.32 -12.58
N GLU A 2 -0.38 9.20 -13.03
CA GLU A 2 -1.02 8.30 -14.00
C GLU A 2 -1.54 7.07 -13.23
N ILE A 3 -2.81 6.74 -13.42
CA ILE A 3 -3.43 5.54 -12.85
C ILE A 3 -4.11 4.80 -14.00
N ILE A 4 -3.88 3.51 -14.08
CA ILE A 4 -4.42 2.65 -15.12
C ILE A 4 -5.52 1.79 -14.52
N ILE A 5 -6.73 1.85 -15.07
CA ILE A 5 -7.85 1.02 -14.63
C ILE A 5 -8.03 -0.13 -15.61
N SER A 6 -8.13 -1.35 -15.08
CA SER A 6 -8.46 -2.53 -15.88
C SER A 6 -9.74 -3.18 -15.37
N SER A 7 -10.75 -3.27 -16.23
CA SER A 7 -12.00 -3.99 -15.95
C SER A 7 -11.86 -5.51 -16.10
N SER A 8 -10.71 -6.00 -16.60
CA SER A 8 -10.45 -7.44 -16.77
C SER A 8 -9.77 -8.08 -15.57
N VAL A 9 -9.33 -7.28 -14.60
CA VAL A 9 -8.71 -7.76 -13.36
C VAL A 9 -9.81 -8.02 -12.33
N ASP A 10 -9.71 -9.13 -11.60
CA ASP A 10 -10.68 -9.60 -10.61
C ASP A 10 -10.73 -8.75 -9.32
N LYS A 11 -10.25 -7.50 -9.37
CA LYS A 11 -10.23 -6.56 -8.26
C LYS A 11 -11.17 -5.38 -8.53
N PRO A 12 -12.00 -4.96 -7.55
CA PRO A 12 -12.81 -3.76 -7.68
C PRO A 12 -11.99 -2.52 -8.06
N ILE A 13 -12.57 -1.66 -8.91
CA ILE A 13 -11.88 -0.45 -9.43
C ILE A 13 -11.35 0.45 -8.30
N TYR A 14 -12.10 0.61 -7.20
CA TYR A 14 -11.63 1.44 -6.08
C TYR A 14 -10.35 0.87 -5.45
N GLU A 15 -10.21 -0.45 -5.38
CA GLU A 15 -9.00 -1.09 -4.84
C GLU A 15 -7.81 -0.91 -5.77
N GLN A 16 -8.03 -0.94 -7.08
CA GLN A 16 -6.98 -0.64 -8.07
C GLN A 16 -6.47 0.80 -7.93
N ILE A 17 -7.37 1.76 -7.65
CA ILE A 17 -7.01 3.16 -7.39
C ILE A 17 -6.21 3.26 -6.09
N VAL A 18 -6.69 2.62 -5.02
CA VAL A 18 -6.00 2.61 -3.72
C VAL A 18 -4.58 2.05 -3.86
N SER A 19 -4.42 0.88 -4.48
CA SER A 19 -3.11 0.23 -4.60
C SER A 19 -2.12 1.10 -5.36
N GLN A 20 -2.53 1.69 -6.49
CA GLN A 20 -1.65 2.53 -7.30
C GLN A 20 -1.27 3.84 -6.60
N ILE A 21 -2.21 4.51 -5.91
CA ILE A 21 -1.87 5.72 -5.15
C ILE A 21 -0.91 5.39 -4.00
N LYS A 22 -1.13 4.28 -3.27
CA LYS A 22 -0.21 3.82 -2.23
C LYS A 22 1.18 3.58 -2.80
N GLU A 23 1.28 2.89 -3.93
CA GLU A 23 2.56 2.57 -4.58
C GLU A 23 3.31 3.84 -4.98
N LEU A 24 2.62 4.84 -5.57
CA LEU A 24 3.22 6.13 -5.92
C LEU A 24 3.74 6.89 -4.69
N ILE A 25 3.02 6.84 -3.57
CA ILE A 25 3.47 7.44 -2.29
C ILE A 25 4.69 6.68 -1.74
N MET A 26 4.66 5.35 -1.78
CA MET A 26 5.75 4.49 -1.28
C MET A 26 7.03 4.67 -2.10
N LYS A 27 6.92 4.76 -3.44
CA LYS A 27 8.04 5.06 -4.35
C LYS A 27 8.55 6.51 -4.21
N GLY A 28 7.80 7.37 -3.51
CA GLY A 28 8.13 8.78 -3.34
C GLY A 28 7.88 9.65 -4.57
N GLU A 29 7.17 9.13 -5.57
CA GLU A 29 6.69 9.89 -6.72
C GLU A 29 5.63 10.91 -6.29
N LEU A 30 4.77 10.52 -5.34
CA LEU A 30 3.90 11.44 -4.61
C LEU A 30 4.55 11.78 -3.28
N LYS A 31 4.86 13.06 -3.09
CA LYS A 31 5.56 13.54 -1.88
C LYS A 31 4.59 13.87 -0.77
N SER A 32 5.07 13.72 0.46
CA SER A 32 4.40 14.22 1.66
C SER A 32 4.02 15.71 1.50
N GLY A 33 2.76 16.04 1.80
CA GLY A 33 2.19 17.38 1.62
C GLY A 33 1.81 17.72 0.18
N GLU A 34 2.00 16.83 -0.79
CA GLU A 34 1.58 17.05 -2.17
C GLU A 34 0.05 16.98 -2.31
N ALA A 35 -0.52 17.92 -3.06
CA ALA A 35 -1.96 18.00 -3.29
C ALA A 35 -2.41 16.90 -4.26
N LEU A 36 -3.38 16.11 -3.84
CA LEU A 36 -4.05 15.13 -4.68
C LEU A 36 -5.16 15.79 -5.52
N PRO A 37 -5.49 15.22 -6.69
CA PRO A 37 -6.63 15.70 -7.46
C PRO A 37 -7.93 15.54 -6.66
N SER A 38 -8.91 16.41 -6.91
CA SER A 38 -10.23 16.20 -6.32
C SER A 38 -10.84 14.87 -6.82
N MET A 39 -11.68 14.23 -6.00
CA MET A 39 -12.38 13.00 -6.37
C MET A 39 -13.10 13.11 -7.72
N ARG A 40 -13.68 14.29 -8.02
CA ARG A 40 -14.33 14.58 -9.30
C ARG A 40 -13.35 14.68 -10.47
N LYS A 41 -12.19 15.33 -10.26
CA LYS A 41 -11.14 15.43 -11.28
C LYS A 41 -10.56 14.06 -11.59
N LEU A 42 -10.31 13.26 -10.55
CA LEU A 42 -9.82 11.89 -10.68
C LEU A 42 -10.83 10.98 -11.39
N ALA A 43 -12.12 11.08 -11.03
CA ALA A 43 -13.17 10.30 -11.68
C ALA A 43 -13.24 10.62 -13.19
N LYS A 44 -13.11 11.90 -13.55
CA LYS A 44 -13.09 12.34 -14.94
C LYS A 44 -11.88 11.81 -15.72
N SER A 45 -10.68 11.83 -15.13
CA SER A 45 -9.47 11.34 -15.80
C SER A 45 -9.46 9.83 -15.98
N LEU A 46 -10.07 9.08 -15.05
CA LEU A 46 -10.11 7.62 -15.09
C LEU A 46 -11.37 7.06 -15.77
N HIS A 47 -12.31 7.92 -16.17
CA HIS A 47 -13.61 7.52 -16.72
C HIS A 47 -14.41 6.58 -15.80
N VAL A 48 -14.36 6.82 -14.48
CA VAL A 48 -15.07 6.03 -13.45
C VAL A 48 -16.10 6.88 -12.71
N SER A 49 -16.95 6.23 -11.91
CA SER A 49 -17.92 6.96 -11.08
C SER A 49 -17.22 7.75 -9.97
N VAL A 50 -17.80 8.90 -9.60
CA VAL A 50 -17.30 9.70 -8.46
C VAL A 50 -17.41 8.92 -7.15
N ILE A 51 -18.39 8.04 -7.02
CA ILE A 51 -18.55 7.17 -5.83
C ILE A 51 -17.34 6.22 -5.71
N THR A 52 -16.81 5.74 -6.83
CA THR A 52 -15.63 4.87 -6.87
C THR A 52 -14.38 5.60 -6.36
N THR A 53 -14.16 6.83 -6.82
CA THR A 53 -13.00 7.62 -6.35
C THR A 53 -13.18 8.10 -4.92
N GLN A 54 -14.40 8.39 -4.49
CA GLN A 54 -14.72 8.68 -3.09
C GLN A 54 -14.39 7.50 -2.19
N LYS A 55 -14.85 6.29 -2.52
CA LYS A 55 -14.53 5.08 -1.75
C LYS A 55 -13.03 4.83 -1.67
N ALA A 56 -12.30 5.05 -2.77
CA ALA A 56 -10.84 4.93 -2.77
C ALA A 56 -10.19 5.95 -1.81
N TYR A 57 -10.68 7.20 -1.79
CA TYR A 57 -10.15 8.25 -0.90
C TYR A 57 -10.49 7.97 0.57
N GLU A 58 -11.67 7.46 0.85
CA GLU A 58 -12.07 7.04 2.21
C GLU A 58 -11.14 5.94 2.75
N VAL A 59 -10.78 4.95 1.92
CA VAL A 59 -9.82 3.91 2.30
C VAL A 59 -8.42 4.50 2.52
N LEU A 60 -7.94 5.37 1.62
CA LEU A 60 -6.62 6.01 1.77
C LEU A 60 -6.55 6.93 3.00
N LEU A 61 -7.64 7.60 3.36
CA LEU A 61 -7.77 8.41 4.58
C LEU A 61 -7.73 7.52 5.82
N ALA A 62 -8.50 6.43 5.83
CA ALA A 62 -8.55 5.48 6.94
C ALA A 62 -7.18 4.82 7.17
N ASP A 63 -6.47 4.51 6.09
CA ASP A 63 -5.12 3.94 6.12
C ASP A 63 -4.02 5.00 6.40
N GLY A 64 -4.37 6.28 6.56
CA GLY A 64 -3.43 7.35 6.89
C GLY A 64 -2.50 7.81 5.75
N PHE A 65 -2.73 7.37 4.51
CA PHE A 65 -1.92 7.75 3.34
C PHE A 65 -2.16 9.18 2.91
N ILE A 66 -3.36 9.69 3.15
CA ILE A 66 -3.78 11.01 2.75
C ILE A 66 -4.48 11.67 3.92
N GLU A 67 -4.56 12.98 3.89
CA GLU A 67 -5.31 13.81 4.82
C GLU A 67 -6.14 14.83 4.05
N THR A 68 -7.30 15.20 4.59
CA THR A 68 -8.14 16.25 4.01
C THR A 68 -8.09 17.47 4.91
N ILE A 69 -7.64 18.58 4.36
CA ILE A 69 -7.64 19.87 5.04
C ILE A 69 -8.89 20.65 4.58
N PRO A 70 -9.80 21.01 5.51
CA PRO A 70 -11.00 21.77 5.18
C PRO A 70 -10.66 23.02 4.35
N ALA A 71 -11.42 23.22 3.28
CA ALA A 71 -11.25 24.31 2.31
C ALA A 71 -9.92 24.36 1.52
N LYS A 72 -8.97 23.44 1.76
CA LYS A 72 -7.69 23.38 1.02
C LYS A 72 -7.58 22.17 0.10
N GLY A 73 -8.29 21.08 0.39
CA GLY A 73 -8.31 19.87 -0.43
C GLY A 73 -7.68 18.68 0.28
N THR A 74 -7.24 17.70 -0.51
CA THR A 74 -6.69 16.43 -0.03
C THR A 74 -5.21 16.37 -0.35
N PHE A 75 -4.39 15.95 0.60
CA PHE A 75 -2.93 15.95 0.53
C PHE A 75 -2.37 14.60 0.94
N VAL A 76 -1.19 14.25 0.45
CA VAL A 76 -0.44 13.08 0.94
C VAL A 76 0.01 13.36 2.38
N SER A 77 -0.26 12.42 3.28
CA SER A 77 0.07 12.57 4.71
C SER A 77 1.57 12.74 4.93
N ASN A 78 1.94 13.69 5.81
CA ASN A 78 3.33 13.94 6.19
C ASN A 78 3.91 12.84 7.10
N SER A 79 3.06 12.10 7.80
CA SER A 79 3.48 11.16 8.84
C SER A 79 3.99 9.82 8.32
N ASN A 80 3.86 9.56 7.01
CA ASN A 80 3.62 8.19 6.59
C ASN A 80 4.86 7.38 6.15
N LYS A 81 6.01 7.97 5.80
CA LYS A 81 7.16 7.12 5.40
C LYS A 81 7.69 6.29 6.56
N ASP A 82 7.89 6.92 7.72
CA ASP A 82 8.39 6.23 8.90
C ASP A 82 7.30 5.32 9.51
N PHE A 83 6.03 5.77 9.51
CA PHE A 83 4.90 4.95 10.00
C PHE A 83 4.60 3.73 9.10
N ILE A 84 4.61 3.87 7.77
CA ILE A 84 4.44 2.73 6.85
C ILE A 84 5.62 1.77 6.96
N ALA A 85 6.86 2.29 7.02
CA ALA A 85 8.03 1.44 7.15
C ALA A 85 7.98 0.64 8.46
N GLU A 86 7.53 1.27 9.54
CA GLU A 86 7.36 0.63 10.83
C GLU A 86 6.23 -0.40 10.83
N GLU A 87 5.07 -0.08 10.27
CA GLU A 87 3.94 -1.02 10.18
C GLU A 87 4.26 -2.21 9.25
N ASN A 88 4.97 -1.97 8.15
CA ASN A 88 5.45 -3.05 7.29
C ASN A 88 6.49 -3.91 8.01
N ARG A 89 7.43 -3.30 8.76
CA ARG A 89 8.39 -4.03 9.59
C ARG A 89 7.66 -4.90 10.61
N ARG A 90 6.67 -4.36 11.31
CA ARG A 90 5.83 -5.09 12.26
C ARG A 90 5.10 -6.26 11.62
N ARG A 91 4.50 -6.07 10.44
CA ARG A 91 3.85 -7.16 9.69
C ARG A 91 4.83 -8.27 9.29
N ILE A 92 6.03 -7.91 8.86
CA ILE A 92 7.09 -8.88 8.55
C ILE A 92 7.49 -9.63 9.83
N GLU A 93 7.63 -8.94 10.95
CA GLU A 93 7.92 -9.57 12.26
C GLU A 93 6.83 -10.55 12.69
N ASP A 94 5.56 -10.19 12.55
CA ASP A 94 4.43 -11.08 12.87
C ASP A 94 4.47 -12.35 12.01
N MET A 95 4.67 -12.21 10.69
CA MET A 95 4.78 -13.34 9.76
C MET A 95 6.00 -14.21 10.06
N MET A 96 7.15 -13.60 10.40
CA MET A 96 8.33 -14.34 10.83
C MET A 96 8.08 -15.08 12.15
N GLY A 97 7.29 -14.50 13.06
CA GLY A 97 6.87 -15.14 14.30
C GLY A 97 6.15 -16.46 14.04
N ASP A 98 5.12 -16.43 13.19
CA ASP A 98 4.36 -17.63 12.79
C ASP A 98 5.26 -18.68 12.13
N LEU A 99 6.17 -18.23 11.26
CA LEU A 99 7.13 -19.09 10.56
C LEU A 99 8.12 -19.74 11.53
N VAL A 100 8.59 -19.02 12.55
CA VAL A 100 9.47 -19.58 13.60
C VAL A 100 8.74 -20.61 14.46
N VAL A 101 7.46 -20.38 14.79
CA VAL A 101 6.64 -21.36 15.52
C VAL A 101 6.53 -22.65 14.71
N LEU A 102 6.15 -22.55 13.44
CA LEU A 102 6.02 -23.70 12.54
C LEU A 102 7.34 -24.45 12.35
N ALA A 103 8.46 -23.72 12.21
CA ALA A 103 9.78 -24.31 12.09
C ALA A 103 10.14 -25.15 13.34
N LYS A 104 9.88 -24.62 14.55
CA LYS A 104 10.13 -25.33 15.81
C LYS A 104 9.28 -26.58 15.95
N GLU A 105 8.00 -26.52 15.59
CA GLU A 105 7.08 -27.68 15.64
C GLU A 105 7.52 -28.82 14.73
N ASN A 106 8.20 -28.49 13.62
CA ASN A 106 8.68 -29.46 12.64
C ASN A 106 10.17 -29.81 12.82
N GLY A 107 10.81 -29.34 13.90
CA GLY A 107 12.21 -29.63 14.19
C GLY A 107 13.21 -28.99 13.24
N ILE A 108 12.80 -27.95 12.49
CA ILE A 108 13.66 -27.20 11.59
C ILE A 108 14.55 -26.28 12.44
N SER A 109 15.87 -26.40 12.27
CA SER A 109 16.82 -25.56 12.98
C SER A 109 16.82 -24.13 12.44
N LEU A 110 17.21 -23.16 13.27
CA LEU A 110 17.38 -21.76 12.83
C LEU A 110 18.35 -21.65 11.64
N ALA A 111 19.39 -22.49 11.60
CA ALA A 111 20.36 -22.50 10.53
C ALA A 111 19.75 -22.95 9.19
N GLU A 112 18.90 -23.98 9.20
CA GLU A 112 18.17 -24.42 8.01
C GLU A 112 17.17 -23.38 7.56
N LEU A 113 16.42 -22.80 8.50
CA LEU A 113 15.43 -21.76 8.22
C LEU A 113 16.07 -20.53 7.55
N LEU A 114 17.18 -20.02 8.11
CA LEU A 114 17.93 -18.91 7.53
C LEU A 114 18.46 -19.23 6.15
N LYS A 115 18.97 -20.45 5.94
CA LYS A 115 19.45 -20.89 4.63
C LYS A 115 18.33 -20.95 3.58
N THR A 116 17.14 -21.42 3.97
CA THR A 116 15.97 -21.40 3.08
C THR A 116 15.53 -19.98 2.78
N MET A 117 15.50 -19.09 3.76
CA MET A 117 15.17 -17.68 3.56
C MET A 117 16.17 -16.98 2.64
N GLU A 118 17.46 -17.24 2.82
CA GLU A 118 18.54 -16.70 1.98
C GLU A 118 18.40 -17.17 0.53
N LEU A 119 18.12 -18.47 0.31
CA LEU A 119 17.85 -19.03 -1.01
C LEU A 119 16.66 -18.31 -1.68
N LEU A 120 15.53 -18.23 -0.99
CA LEU A 120 14.30 -17.60 -1.50
C LEU A 120 14.50 -16.12 -1.82
N TYR A 121 15.25 -15.40 -0.98
CA TYR A 121 15.55 -13.99 -1.19
C TYR A 121 16.45 -13.76 -2.41
N SER A 122 17.31 -14.72 -2.74
CA SER A 122 18.23 -14.64 -3.89
C SER A 122 17.65 -15.13 -5.23
N GLU A 123 16.48 -15.79 -5.23
CA GLU A 123 15.82 -16.30 -6.43
C GLU A 123 14.89 -15.27 -7.12
N GLU A 124 14.69 -14.09 -6.54
CA GLU A 124 13.85 -13.01 -7.10
C GLU A 124 14.62 -11.94 -7.91
N ASP A 125 15.91 -12.16 -8.25
CA ASP A 125 16.71 -11.33 -9.16
C ASP A 125 16.75 -11.86 -10.62
#